data_AF-A0AAP5N013-F1
#
_entry.id   AF-A0AAP5N013-F1
#
_cell.length_a   1.000
_cell.length_b   1.000
_cell.length_c   1.000
_cell.angle_alpha   90.00
_cell.angle_beta   90.00
_cell.angle_gamma   90.00
#
_symmetry.space_group_name_H-M   'P 1'
#
loop_
_entity.id
_entity.type
_entity.pdbx_description
1 polymer ?
#
loop_
_entity_poly.entity_id
_entity_poly.type
_entity_poly.pdbx_seq_one_letter_code
_entity_poly.pdbx_strand_id
1 'polypeptide(L)'
;MSKRSPTSLEVKLRVVKRCLQNETNPSYEAKQLGIDKNTVTDWVRKYKADGLDGLKESRGCKAYSEDLQLAAIRDVLSGSHSIREATKKYHISSKSVLTRWISKYTNGVEIKSTRKVSRMNKGRKTTFEERIEIAQYTIANDLDYQKSMEKYDVSYSQVYAWVRKYKSGGEEALKDNRGRNKPAEELDDHEQL
;
A
#
# COMPACT_ATOMS: atom_id res chain seq x y z
N MET A 1 14.58 1.36 -2.07
CA MET A 1 14.29 0.89 -3.44
C MET A 1 14.10 -0.63 -3.45
N SER A 2 12.99 -1.13 -3.98
CA SER A 2 12.64 -2.55 -3.93
C SER A 2 13.45 -3.33 -4.97
N LYS A 3 14.43 -4.13 -4.53
CA LYS A 3 15.22 -5.06 -5.38
C LYS A 3 14.37 -6.29 -5.79
N ARG A 4 13.26 -6.08 -6.51
CA ARG A 4 12.48 -7.20 -7.08
C ARG A 4 13.02 -7.50 -8.45
N SER A 5 13.80 -8.58 -8.57
CA SER A 5 14.24 -9.10 -9.85
C SER A 5 13.03 -9.65 -10.63
N PRO A 6 12.80 -9.20 -11.88
CA PRO A 6 11.64 -9.58 -12.69
C PRO A 6 11.88 -10.95 -13.34
N THR A 7 12.12 -11.96 -12.52
CA THR A 7 12.23 -13.34 -13.03
C THR A 7 10.84 -13.84 -13.41
N SER A 8 10.60 -14.00 -14.72
CA SER A 8 9.35 -14.53 -15.27
C SER A 8 9.00 -15.88 -14.64
N LEU A 9 7.70 -16.16 -14.50
CA LEU A 9 7.17 -17.43 -13.98
C LEU A 9 7.74 -18.63 -14.75
N GLU A 10 7.90 -18.50 -16.06
CA GLU A 10 8.46 -19.55 -16.94
C GLU A 10 9.91 -19.88 -16.58
N VAL A 11 10.72 -18.86 -16.30
CA VAL A 11 12.12 -19.04 -15.89
C VAL A 11 12.20 -19.74 -14.54
N LYS A 12 11.34 -19.34 -13.58
CA LYS A 12 11.23 -20.01 -12.27
C LYS A 12 10.86 -21.48 -12.44
N LEU A 13 9.88 -21.78 -13.28
CA LEU A 13 9.43 -23.14 -13.55
C LEU A 13 10.51 -24.02 -14.16
N ARG A 14 11.25 -23.51 -15.15
CA ARG A 14 12.35 -24.23 -15.80
C ARG A 14 13.43 -24.60 -14.80
N VAL A 15 13.86 -23.64 -13.98
CA VAL A 15 14.90 -23.86 -12.96
C VAL A 15 14.44 -24.88 -11.93
N VAL A 16 13.19 -24.76 -11.44
CA VAL A 16 12.66 -25.69 -10.45
C VAL A 16 12.56 -27.11 -10.99
N LYS A 17 12.09 -27.32 -12.22
CA LYS A 17 12.01 -28.65 -12.84
C LYS A 17 13.39 -29.31 -12.94
N ARG A 18 14.39 -28.59 -13.44
CA ARG A 18 15.77 -29.08 -13.54
C ARG A 18 16.38 -29.43 -12.17
N CYS A 19 16.09 -28.63 -11.15
CA CYS A 19 16.52 -28.90 -9.78
C CYS A 19 15.82 -30.14 -9.18
N LEU A 20 14.56 -30.42 -9.55
CA LEU A 20 13.80 -31.58 -9.07
C LEU A 20 14.19 -32.87 -9.79
N GLN A 21 14.58 -32.78 -11.06
CA GLN A 21 15.06 -33.90 -11.87
C GLN A 21 16.53 -34.26 -11.55
N ASN A 22 17.16 -33.60 -10.57
CA ASN A 22 18.58 -33.71 -10.23
C ASN A 22 19.54 -33.42 -11.40
N GLU A 23 19.06 -32.78 -12.47
CA GLU A 23 19.87 -32.37 -13.62
C GLU A 23 20.82 -31.23 -13.27
N THR A 24 20.41 -30.39 -12.32
CA THR A 24 21.19 -29.24 -11.83
C THR A 24 20.97 -29.05 -10.33
N ASN A 25 21.85 -28.29 -9.68
CA ASN A 25 21.68 -27.91 -8.28
C ASN A 25 21.24 -26.43 -8.15
N PRO A 26 20.54 -26.06 -7.06
CA PRO A 26 20.09 -24.68 -6.84
C PRO A 26 21.22 -23.64 -6.87
N SER A 27 22.46 -24.02 -6.50
CA SER A 27 23.60 -23.12 -6.50
C SER A 27 24.08 -22.79 -7.92
N TYR A 28 24.02 -23.75 -8.83
CA TYR A 28 24.40 -23.61 -10.22
C TYR A 28 23.41 -22.68 -10.94
N GLU A 29 22.11 -22.97 -10.83
CA GLU A 29 21.07 -22.14 -11.45
C GLU A 29 21.02 -20.72 -10.85
N ALA A 30 21.29 -20.58 -9.55
CA ALA A 30 21.42 -19.26 -8.92
C ALA A 30 22.57 -18.43 -9.52
N LYS A 31 23.73 -19.05 -9.76
CA LYS A 31 24.88 -18.40 -10.40
C LYS A 31 24.58 -17.98 -11.84
N GLN A 32 23.88 -18.82 -12.60
CA GLN A 32 23.47 -18.51 -13.98
C GLN A 32 22.51 -17.32 -14.06
N LEU A 33 21.61 -17.20 -13.08
CA LEU A 33 20.62 -16.12 -13.02
C LEU A 33 21.13 -14.87 -12.27
N GLY A 34 22.33 -14.91 -11.67
CA GLY A 34 22.85 -13.81 -10.85
C GLY A 34 22.02 -13.54 -9.59
N ILE A 35 21.32 -14.56 -9.06
CA ILE A 35 20.46 -14.44 -7.87
C ILE A 35 21.04 -15.24 -6.70
N ASP A 36 20.55 -14.96 -5.48
CA ASP A 36 20.97 -15.68 -4.29
C ASP A 36 20.49 -17.14 -4.30
N LYS A 37 21.35 -18.08 -3.89
CA LYS A 37 21.03 -19.53 -3.85
C LYS A 37 19.78 -19.86 -3.02
N ASN A 38 19.51 -19.08 -1.97
CA ASN A 38 18.33 -19.27 -1.13
C ASN A 38 17.05 -18.92 -1.90
N THR A 39 17.12 -18.02 -2.89
CA THR A 39 15.98 -17.68 -3.76
C THR A 39 15.56 -18.90 -4.59
N VAL A 40 16.52 -19.57 -5.22
CA VAL A 40 16.25 -20.79 -6.01
C VAL A 40 15.77 -21.92 -5.11
N THR A 41 16.40 -22.08 -3.94
CA THR A 41 15.97 -23.06 -2.93
C THR A 41 14.53 -22.81 -2.47
N ASP A 42 14.16 -21.55 -2.27
CA ASP A 42 12.80 -21.16 -1.91
C ASP A 42 11.80 -21.42 -3.04
N TRP A 43 12.18 -21.24 -4.31
CA TRP A 43 11.33 -21.61 -5.45
C TRP A 43 11.03 -23.10 -5.46
N VAL A 44 12.05 -23.95 -5.30
CA VAL A 44 11.88 -25.42 -5.24
C VAL A 44 10.97 -25.80 -4.08
N ARG A 45 11.19 -25.20 -2.90
CA ARG A 45 10.36 -25.45 -1.71
C ARG A 45 8.90 -25.07 -1.92
N LYS A 46 8.63 -23.88 -2.48
CA LYS A 46 7.27 -23.40 -2.75
C LYS A 46 6.57 -24.24 -3.81
N TYR A 47 7.28 -24.68 -4.84
CA TYR A 47 6.72 -25.58 -5.84
C TYR A 47 6.36 -26.95 -5.27
N LYS A 48 7.17 -27.49 -4.34
CA LYS A 48 6.82 -28.74 -3.64
C LYS A 48 5.59 -28.61 -2.75
N ALA A 49 5.33 -27.43 -2.19
CA ALA A 49 4.20 -27.19 -1.29
C ALA A 49 2.90 -26.86 -2.05
N ASP A 50 2.99 -25.93 -3.01
CA ASP A 50 1.83 -25.27 -3.64
C ASP A 50 1.85 -25.37 -5.18
N GLY A 51 2.76 -26.19 -5.75
CA GLY A 51 2.87 -26.38 -7.19
C GLY A 51 3.17 -25.09 -7.97
N LEU A 52 2.47 -24.90 -9.09
CA LEU A 52 2.61 -23.71 -9.93
C LEU A 52 2.23 -22.42 -9.17
N ASP A 53 1.25 -22.50 -8.27
CA ASP A 53 0.75 -21.34 -7.52
C ASP A 53 1.80 -20.81 -6.53
N GLY A 54 2.65 -21.68 -5.99
CA GLY A 54 3.78 -21.30 -5.14
C GLY A 54 4.85 -20.46 -5.86
N LEU A 55 4.93 -20.54 -7.19
CA LEU A 55 5.88 -19.76 -8.00
C LEU A 55 5.29 -18.45 -8.54
N LYS A 56 3.95 -18.31 -8.51
CA LYS A 56 3.27 -17.07 -8.88
C LYS A 56 3.67 -15.96 -7.92
N GLU A 57 3.84 -14.77 -8.50
CA GLU A 57 4.14 -13.59 -7.69
C GLU A 57 2.91 -13.21 -6.87
N SER A 58 3.13 -13.01 -5.56
CA SER A 58 2.08 -12.49 -4.70
C SER A 58 1.81 -11.04 -5.08
N ARG A 59 0.62 -10.78 -5.65
CA ARG A 59 0.22 -9.46 -6.15
C ARG A 59 -0.15 -8.46 -5.04
N GLY A 60 0.01 -8.82 -3.76
CA GLY A 60 -0.33 -7.94 -2.65
C GLY A 60 0.26 -8.37 -1.30
N CYS A 61 0.23 -7.46 -0.34
CA CYS A 61 0.51 -7.80 1.06
C CYS A 61 -0.68 -8.62 1.60
N LYS A 62 -0.43 -9.86 2.08
CA LYS A 62 -1.47 -10.63 2.75
C LYS A 62 -1.91 -9.86 3.99
N ALA A 63 -3.18 -9.49 4.05
CA ALA A 63 -3.75 -8.83 5.22
C ALA A 63 -3.99 -9.88 6.30
N TYR A 64 -3.57 -9.56 7.53
CA TYR A 64 -3.81 -10.38 8.70
C TYR A 64 -4.63 -9.55 9.69
N SER A 65 -5.71 -10.12 10.21
CA SER A 65 -6.46 -9.50 11.31
C SER A 65 -5.57 -9.38 12.54
N GLU A 66 -5.88 -8.42 13.40
CA GLU A 66 -5.15 -8.23 14.66
C GLU A 66 -5.28 -9.46 15.56
N ASP A 67 -6.49 -10.02 15.67
CA ASP A 67 -6.75 -11.23 16.46
C ASP A 67 -5.91 -12.43 16.00
N LEU A 68 -5.76 -12.61 14.68
CA LEU A 68 -4.93 -13.70 14.14
C LEU A 68 -3.45 -13.46 14.43
N GLN A 69 -2.98 -12.22 14.33
CA GLN A 69 -1.60 -11.88 14.67
C GLN A 69 -1.33 -12.16 16.16
N LEU A 70 -2.23 -11.74 17.05
CA LEU A 70 -2.10 -11.96 18.49
C LEU A 70 -2.16 -13.45 18.86
N ALA A 71 -3.08 -14.21 18.27
CA ALA A 71 -3.16 -15.66 18.49
C ALA A 71 -1.87 -16.38 18.08
N ALA A 72 -1.33 -16.05 16.90
CA ALA A 72 -0.09 -16.66 16.41
C ALA A 72 1.13 -16.32 17.28
N ILE A 73 1.18 -15.11 17.85
CA ILE A 73 2.26 -14.70 18.75
C ILE A 73 2.15 -15.41 20.09
N ARG A 74 0.93 -15.46 20.67
CA ARG A 74 0.66 -16.15 21.94
C ARG A 74 1.03 -17.62 21.87
N ASP A 75 0.63 -18.32 20.81
CA ASP A 75 0.94 -19.74 20.59
C ASP A 75 2.45 -20.04 20.53
N VAL A 76 3.25 -19.07 20.06
CA VAL A 76 4.71 -19.21 20.04
C VAL A 76 5.32 -18.85 21.40
N LEU A 77 4.81 -17.81 22.07
CA LEU A 77 5.31 -17.40 23.39
C LEU A 77 4.95 -18.37 24.50
N SER A 78 3.81 -19.06 24.40
CA SER A 78 3.40 -20.13 25.31
C SER A 78 4.21 -21.42 25.13
N GLY A 79 5.10 -21.48 24.12
CA GLY A 79 5.86 -22.67 23.78
C GLY A 79 5.03 -23.79 23.13
N SER A 80 3.75 -23.54 22.83
CA SER A 80 2.84 -24.56 22.27
C SER A 80 3.15 -24.89 20.82
N HIS A 81 3.68 -23.93 20.05
CA HIS A 81 4.09 -24.13 18.66
C HIS A 81 5.45 -23.48 18.40
N SER A 82 6.31 -24.15 17.66
CA SER A 82 7.47 -23.50 17.08
C SER A 82 7.04 -22.43 16.07
N ILE A 83 7.91 -21.45 15.78
CA ILE A 83 7.66 -20.44 14.74
C ILE A 83 7.26 -21.08 13.40
N ARG A 84 7.84 -22.25 13.08
CA ARG A 84 7.52 -22.99 11.84
C ARG A 84 6.12 -23.58 11.85
N GLU A 85 5.71 -24.17 12.96
CA GLU A 85 4.38 -24.76 13.12
C GLU A 85 3.30 -23.69 13.16
N ALA A 86 3.51 -22.63 13.94
CA ALA A 86 2.59 -21.48 13.98
C ALA A 86 2.47 -20.80 12.60
N THR A 87 3.56 -20.65 11.86
CA THR A 87 3.52 -20.10 10.49
C THR A 87 2.63 -20.95 9.57
N LYS A 88 2.69 -22.28 9.68
CA LYS A 88 1.84 -23.19 8.91
C LYS A 88 0.38 -23.14 9.39
N LYS A 89 0.14 -23.26 10.69
CA LYS A 89 -1.19 -23.27 11.32
C LYS A 89 -2.01 -22.03 10.98
N TYR A 90 -1.39 -20.85 11.06
CA TYR A 90 -2.06 -19.58 10.80
C TYR A 90 -1.92 -19.11 9.34
N HIS A 91 -1.42 -19.96 8.44
CA HIS A 91 -1.14 -19.65 7.04
C HIS A 91 -0.39 -18.32 6.85
N ILE A 92 0.60 -18.07 7.70
CA ILE A 92 1.44 -16.87 7.65
C ILE A 92 2.43 -17.06 6.49
N SER A 93 2.67 -15.97 5.75
CA SER A 93 3.42 -16.00 4.49
C SER A 93 4.88 -16.38 4.67
N SER A 94 5.48 -16.09 5.83
CA SER A 94 6.82 -16.50 6.16
C SER A 94 7.09 -16.49 7.65
N LYS A 95 8.09 -17.30 8.07
CA LYS A 95 8.64 -17.25 9.42
C LYS A 95 9.08 -15.83 9.81
N SER A 96 9.66 -15.09 8.86
CA SER A 96 10.18 -13.74 9.10
C SER A 96 9.08 -12.74 9.43
N VAL A 97 7.86 -12.95 8.91
CA VAL A 97 6.69 -12.14 9.25
C VAL A 97 6.29 -12.38 10.71
N LEU A 98 6.18 -13.65 11.13
CA LEU A 98 5.84 -14.00 12.51
C LEU A 98 6.93 -13.56 13.50
N THR A 99 8.21 -13.75 13.16
CA THR A 99 9.34 -13.25 13.99
C THR A 99 9.30 -11.73 14.16
N ARG A 100 8.96 -10.98 13.10
CA ARG A 100 8.79 -9.53 13.18
C ARG A 100 7.61 -9.16 14.08
N TRP A 101 6.50 -9.90 14.04
CA TRP A 101 5.37 -9.64 14.94
C TRP A 101 5.71 -9.90 16.40
N ILE A 102 6.38 -11.02 16.70
CA ILE A 102 6.86 -11.34 18.06
C ILE A 102 7.81 -10.25 18.55
N SER A 103 8.79 -9.85 17.74
CA SER A 103 9.72 -8.78 18.09
C SER A 103 9.01 -7.46 18.39
N LYS A 104 7.99 -7.07 17.60
CA LYS A 104 7.18 -5.87 17.89
C LYS A 104 6.42 -5.99 19.21
N TYR A 105 5.81 -7.15 19.46
CA TYR A 105 5.07 -7.45 20.68
C TYR A 105 5.97 -7.34 21.92
N THR A 106 7.15 -7.94 21.89
CA THR A 106 8.12 -7.91 23.01
C THR A 106 8.67 -6.51 23.27
N ASN A 107 8.77 -5.67 22.24
CA ASN A 107 9.21 -4.26 22.37
C ASN A 107 8.07 -3.30 22.78
N GLY A 108 6.89 -3.81 23.16
CA GLY A 108 5.76 -2.97 23.60
C GLY A 108 5.08 -2.17 22.48
N VAL A 109 5.31 -2.54 21.21
CA VAL A 109 4.69 -1.86 20.07
C VAL A 109 3.31 -2.49 19.79
N GLU A 110 2.26 -1.68 19.79
CA GLU A 110 0.90 -2.13 19.41
C GLU A 110 0.89 -2.81 18.04
N ILE A 111 0.32 -4.01 17.99
CA ILE A 111 0.15 -4.78 16.76
C ILE A 111 -1.07 -4.26 16.02
N LYS A 112 -0.85 -3.37 15.05
CA LYS A 112 -1.95 -2.86 14.20
C LYS A 112 -2.12 -3.76 12.98
N SER A 113 -3.37 -3.95 12.55
CA SER A 113 -3.71 -4.63 11.28
C SER A 113 -2.84 -4.11 10.13
N THR A 114 -2.29 -5.04 9.33
CA THR A 114 -1.35 -4.71 8.25
C THR A 114 -1.98 -3.87 7.15
N ARG A 115 -3.32 -3.91 7.04
CA ARG A 115 -4.08 -3.01 6.20
C ARG A 115 -4.47 -1.82 7.07
N LYS A 116 -3.65 -0.76 7.09
CA LYS A 116 -4.24 0.58 7.17
C LYS A 116 -5.15 0.65 5.96
N VAL A 117 -6.45 0.37 6.17
CA VAL A 117 -7.46 0.99 5.34
C VAL A 117 -7.10 2.46 5.49
N SER A 118 -6.45 3.02 4.47
CA SER A 118 -6.48 4.45 4.28
C SER A 118 -7.97 4.74 4.35
N ARG A 119 -8.45 5.21 5.50
CA ARG A 119 -9.67 5.99 5.59
C ARG A 119 -9.29 7.19 4.75
N MET A 120 -9.39 7.04 3.43
CA MET A 120 -9.57 8.14 2.51
C MET A 120 -10.76 8.81 3.15
N ASN A 121 -10.52 9.91 3.86
CA ASN A 121 -11.58 10.67 4.47
C ASN A 121 -12.54 10.89 3.31
N LYS A 122 -13.67 10.20 3.33
CA LYS A 122 -14.76 10.45 2.40
C LYS A 122 -15.18 11.83 2.83
N GLY A 123 -14.53 12.85 2.24
CA GLY A 123 -14.76 14.24 2.58
C GLY A 123 -16.26 14.43 2.53
N ARG A 124 -16.81 15.06 3.57
CA ARG A 124 -18.20 15.50 3.56
C ARG A 124 -18.48 16.13 2.20
N LYS A 125 -19.62 15.78 1.58
CA LYS A 125 -20.05 16.47 0.36
C LYS A 125 -20.34 17.91 0.76
N THR A 126 -19.49 18.83 0.32
CA THR A 126 -19.69 20.27 0.52
C THR A 126 -20.30 20.90 -0.72
N THR A 127 -21.22 21.84 -0.52
CA THR A 127 -21.83 22.64 -1.59
C THR A 127 -20.85 23.69 -2.11
N PHE A 128 -21.17 24.33 -3.24
CA PHE A 128 -20.32 25.38 -3.81
C PHE A 128 -20.22 26.60 -2.88
N GLU A 129 -21.35 27.03 -2.32
CA GLU A 129 -21.44 28.14 -1.36
C GLU A 129 -20.62 27.84 -0.09
N GLU A 130 -20.73 26.63 0.47
CA GLU A 130 -19.92 26.22 1.62
C GLU A 130 -18.42 26.31 1.31
N ARG A 131 -17.97 25.98 0.09
CA ARG A 131 -16.55 26.07 -0.29
C ARG A 131 -16.06 27.51 -0.38
N ILE A 132 -16.89 28.42 -0.87
CA ILE A 132 -16.59 29.86 -0.92
C ILE A 132 -16.47 30.39 0.51
N GLU A 133 -17.47 30.09 1.35
CA GLU A 133 -17.49 30.53 2.74
C GLU A 133 -16.24 30.05 3.49
N ILE A 134 -15.87 28.77 3.35
CA ILE A 134 -14.68 28.20 3.98
C ILE A 134 -13.40 28.88 3.47
N ALA A 135 -13.30 29.14 2.16
CA ALA A 135 -12.13 29.79 1.58
C ALA A 135 -11.97 31.23 2.09
N GLN A 136 -13.05 32.02 2.07
CA GLN A 136 -13.08 33.38 2.58
C GLN A 136 -12.80 33.42 4.08
N TYR A 137 -13.43 32.55 4.86
CA TYR A 137 -13.20 32.44 6.30
C TYR A 137 -11.73 32.13 6.60
N THR A 138 -11.12 31.21 5.86
CA THR A 138 -9.70 30.86 6.06
C THR A 138 -8.78 32.04 5.73
N ILE A 139 -9.07 32.79 4.67
CA ILE A 139 -8.29 33.97 4.28
C ILE A 139 -8.45 35.10 5.32
N ALA A 140 -9.67 35.31 5.84
CA ALA A 140 -9.97 36.31 6.85
C ALA A 140 -9.36 35.99 8.24
N ASN A 141 -9.05 34.72 8.52
CA ASN A 141 -8.37 34.29 9.75
C ASN A 141 -6.87 34.04 9.49
N ASP A 142 -6.21 34.87 8.68
CA ASP A 142 -4.75 34.82 8.43
C ASP A 142 -4.22 33.46 7.91
N LEU A 143 -5.04 32.76 7.11
CA LEU A 143 -4.74 31.41 6.60
C LEU A 143 -4.62 30.35 7.71
N ASP A 144 -5.35 30.53 8.82
CA ASP A 144 -5.49 29.50 9.85
C ASP A 144 -6.37 28.33 9.35
N TYR A 145 -5.72 27.41 8.65
CA TYR A 145 -6.35 26.19 8.13
C TYR A 145 -6.89 25.29 9.25
N GLN A 146 -6.27 25.30 10.43
CA GLN A 146 -6.70 24.44 11.53
C GLN A 146 -8.05 24.90 12.08
N LYS A 147 -8.20 26.22 12.28
CA LYS A 147 -9.47 26.83 12.71
C LYS A 147 -10.61 26.56 11.73
N SER A 148 -10.33 26.61 10.42
CA SER A 148 -11.31 26.28 9.38
C SER A 148 -11.68 24.79 9.36
N MET A 149 -10.72 23.90 9.60
CA MET A 149 -10.98 22.46 9.69
C MET A 149 -11.90 22.13 10.86
N GLU A 150 -11.63 22.72 12.04
CA GLU A 150 -12.42 22.51 13.25
C GLU A 150 -13.84 23.08 13.12
N LYS A 151 -13.98 24.29 12.56
CA LYS A 151 -15.28 24.96 12.42
C LYS A 151 -16.22 24.25 11.44
N TYR A 152 -15.68 23.77 10.31
CA TYR A 152 -16.51 23.24 9.21
C TYR A 152 -16.43 21.71 9.05
N ASP A 153 -15.70 21.02 9.93
CA ASP A 153 -15.48 19.56 9.88
C ASP A 153 -15.01 19.07 8.50
N VAL A 154 -14.03 19.78 7.95
CA VAL A 154 -13.44 19.51 6.62
C VAL A 154 -11.96 19.18 6.73
N SER A 155 -11.43 18.42 5.77
CA SER A 155 -10.02 18.06 5.82
C SER A 155 -9.11 19.21 5.40
N TYR A 156 -7.90 19.25 5.96
CA TYR A 156 -6.85 20.20 5.59
C TYR A 156 -6.67 20.32 4.06
N SER A 157 -6.61 19.16 3.38
CA SER A 157 -6.40 19.12 1.93
C SER A 157 -7.55 19.75 1.14
N GLN A 158 -8.78 19.69 1.66
CA GLN A 158 -9.94 20.33 1.03
C GLN A 158 -9.86 21.85 1.18
N VAL A 159 -9.65 22.35 2.41
CA VAL A 159 -9.53 23.80 2.68
C VAL A 159 -8.38 24.41 1.88
N TYR A 160 -7.21 23.75 1.88
CA TYR A 160 -6.06 24.21 1.11
C TYR A 160 -6.36 24.30 -0.39
N ALA A 161 -7.01 23.28 -0.97
CA ALA A 161 -7.37 23.29 -2.38
C ALA A 161 -8.37 24.41 -2.72
N TRP A 162 -9.33 24.68 -1.84
CA TRP A 162 -10.31 25.75 -2.04
C TRP A 162 -9.68 27.14 -1.93
N VAL A 163 -8.89 27.40 -0.88
CA VAL A 163 -8.17 28.68 -0.71
C VAL A 163 -7.23 28.94 -1.89
N ARG A 164 -6.52 27.92 -2.37
CA ARG A 164 -5.63 28.04 -3.54
C ARG A 164 -6.41 28.44 -4.80
N LYS A 165 -7.55 27.79 -5.06
CA LYS A 165 -8.42 28.10 -6.21
C LYS A 165 -9.02 29.49 -6.12
N TYR A 166 -9.49 29.86 -4.93
CA TYR A 166 -10.04 31.18 -4.65
C TYR A 166 -9.03 32.30 -4.92
N LYS A 167 -7.77 32.12 -4.49
CA LYS A 167 -6.69 33.08 -4.79
C LYS A 167 -6.35 33.18 -6.28
N SER A 168 -6.55 32.13 -7.07
CA SER A 168 -6.20 32.13 -8.50
C SER A 168 -7.30 32.68 -9.42
N GLY A 169 -8.57 32.56 -9.04
CA GLY A 169 -9.69 32.92 -9.93
C GLY A 169 -11.01 33.18 -9.21
N GLY A 170 -10.93 33.61 -7.94
CA GLY A 170 -12.09 33.99 -7.14
C GLY A 170 -13.10 32.85 -6.94
N GLU A 171 -14.37 33.22 -6.86
CA GLU A 171 -15.49 32.31 -6.58
C GLU A 171 -15.73 31.32 -7.74
N GLU A 172 -15.63 31.79 -8.99
CA GLU A 172 -15.85 30.94 -10.18
C GLU A 172 -14.83 29.79 -10.28
N ALA A 173 -13.60 29.97 -9.78
CA ALA A 173 -12.58 28.92 -9.76
C ALA A 173 -12.89 27.74 -8.80
N LEU A 174 -13.82 27.93 -7.85
CA LEU A 174 -14.27 26.88 -6.93
C LEU A 174 -15.37 25.98 -7.54
N LYS A 175 -15.93 26.38 -8.68
CA LYS A 175 -17.00 25.67 -9.37
C LYS A 175 -16.46 24.34 -9.91
N ASP A 176 -17.19 23.25 -9.66
CA ASP A 176 -16.75 21.92 -10.03
C ASP A 176 -17.04 21.66 -11.52
N ASN A 177 -16.04 21.88 -12.38
CA ASN A 177 -16.14 21.65 -13.82
C ASN A 177 -15.70 20.23 -14.24
N ARG A 178 -15.62 19.27 -13.31
CA ARG A 178 -15.22 17.89 -13.67
C ARG A 178 -16.27 17.26 -14.59
N GLY A 179 -15.89 17.06 -15.85
CA GLY A 179 -16.70 16.38 -16.88
C GLY A 179 -17.34 17.30 -17.93
N ARG A 180 -17.08 18.61 -17.93
CA ARG A 180 -17.47 19.50 -19.03
C ARG A 180 -16.23 20.20 -19.60
N ASN A 181 -16.04 20.10 -20.92
CA ASN A 181 -15.02 20.84 -21.67
C ASN A 181 -15.19 22.35 -21.45
N LYS A 182 -14.07 23.07 -21.41
CA LYS A 182 -14.03 24.54 -21.47
C LYS A 182 -14.88 25.00 -22.68
N PRO A 183 -15.87 25.89 -22.52
CA PRO A 183 -16.54 26.48 -23.68
C PRO A 183 -15.53 27.35 -24.44
N ALA A 184 -15.59 27.32 -25.77
CA ALA A 184 -14.66 28.00 -26.68
C ALA A 184 -14.76 29.55 -26.66
N GLU A 185 -15.53 30.11 -25.73
CA GLU A 185 -15.92 31.53 -25.68
C GLU A 185 -15.04 32.37 -24.74
N GLU A 186 -14.05 31.76 -24.07
CA GLU A 186 -12.93 32.46 -23.42
C GLU A 186 -11.61 32.15 -24.15
N LEU A 187 -11.62 32.24 -25.48
CA LEU A 187 -10.38 32.44 -26.23
C LEU A 187 -10.07 33.93 -26.17
N ASP A 188 -9.05 34.28 -25.39
CA ASP A 188 -8.44 35.60 -25.40
C ASP A 188 -7.79 35.82 -26.77
N ASP A 189 -7.96 36.99 -27.37
CA ASP A 189 -7.50 37.34 -28.73
C ASP A 189 -5.96 37.35 -28.90
N HIS A 190 -5.21 36.87 -27.92
CA HIS A 190 -3.74 36.86 -27.90
C HIS A 190 -3.07 35.58 -28.44
N GLU A 191 -3.83 34.61 -28.95
CA GLU A 191 -3.27 33.42 -29.62
C GLU A 191 -3.55 33.37 -31.15
N GLN A 192 -3.71 34.53 -31.79
CA GLN A 192 -3.53 34.66 -33.24
C GLN A 192 -2.21 35.37 -33.58
N LEU A 193 -1.12 34.59 -33.62
CA LEU A 193 -0.05 34.66 -34.63
C LEU A 193 0.95 33.51 -34.48
#